data_AF-A0A8S2ZUI3-F1
#
_entry.id   AF-A0A8S2ZUI3-F1
#
_cell.length_a   1.000
_cell.length_b   1.000
_cell.length_c   1.000
_cell.angle_alpha   90.00
_cell.angle_beta   90.00
_cell.angle_gamma   90.00
#
_symmetry.space_group_name_H-M   'P 1'
#
loop_
_entity.id
_entity.type
_entity.pdbx_description
1 polymer ?
#
loop_
_entity_poly.entity_id
_entity_poly.type
_entity_poly.pdbx_seq_one_letter_code
_entity_poly.pdbx_strand_id
1 'polypeptide(L)' 'AGKTARFNGDLVEVKQLHIGPLSLRTKVMRELRQLKDLRHENVNTFIGIFIDQKSPALIFEYG' A
#
# COMPACT_ATOMS: atom_id res chain seq x y z
N ALA A 1 -3.76 -12.04 7.02
CA ALA A 1 -2.83 -11.35 7.93
C ALA A 1 -1.86 -10.54 7.08
N GLY A 2 -1.71 -9.24 7.33
CA GLY A 2 -0.64 -8.44 6.72
C GLY A 2 0.72 -8.96 7.19
N LYS A 3 1.74 -8.82 6.36
CA LYS A 3 3.14 -9.06 6.77
C LYS A 3 3.74 -7.76 7.26
N THR A 4 4.67 -7.80 8.21
CA THR A 4 5.43 -6.61 8.59
C THR A 4 6.77 -6.58 7.86
N ALA A 5 7.28 -5.38 7.55
CA ALA A 5 8.57 -5.16 6.93
C ALA A 5 9.22 -3.88 7.47
N ARG A 6 10.47 -3.60 7.10
CA ARG A 6 11.12 -2.32 7.39
C ARG A 6 11.30 -1.47 6.13
N PHE A 7 10.95 -0.19 6.22
CA PHE A 7 11.18 0.81 5.19
C PHE A 7 11.89 2.01 5.81
N ASN A 8 13.09 2.34 5.32
CA ASN A 8 13.96 3.39 5.88
C ASN A 8 14.23 3.26 7.40
N GLY A 9 14.19 2.03 7.93
CA GLY A 9 14.39 1.76 9.35
C GLY A 9 13.09 1.64 10.15
N ASP A 10 11.99 2.21 9.66
CA ASP A 10 10.67 2.18 10.29
C ASP A 10 9.92 0.89 9.98
N LEU A 11 9.13 0.41 10.95
CA LEU A 11 8.26 -0.75 10.76
C LEU A 11 7.04 -0.34 9.92
N VAL A 12 6.68 -1.16 8.94
CA VAL A 12 5.54 -0.94 8.06
C VAL A 12 4.70 -2.21 7.93
N GLU A 13 3.41 -2.06 7.67
CA GLU A 13 2.53 -3.16 7.31
C GLU A 13 2.44 -3.30 5.78
N VAL A 14 2.64 -4.52 5.30
CA VAL A 14 2.59 -4.90 3.89
C VAL A 14 1.36 -5.78 3.67
N LYS A 15 0.40 -5.24 2.92
CA LYS A 15 -0.84 -5.92 2.55
C LYS A 15 -0.76 -6.38 1.09
N GLN A 16 -0.51 -7.67 0.92
CA GLN A 16 -0.41 -8.30 -0.39
C GLN A 16 -1.79 -8.33 -1.08
N LEU A 17 -1.82 -7.90 -2.34
CA LEU A 17 -3.02 -7.89 -3.16
C LEU A 17 -3.08 -9.20 -3.96
N HIS A 18 -4.15 -9.97 -3.78
CA HIS A 18 -4.41 -11.18 -4.56
C HIS A 18 -5.10 -10.82 -5.87
N ILE A 19 -4.45 -9.96 -6.66
CA ILE A 19 -4.90 -9.54 -7.98
C ILE A 19 -3.84 -9.92 -9.01
N GLY A 20 -4.26 -10.04 -10.28
CA GLY A 20 -3.33 -10.25 -11.39
C GLY A 20 -2.37 -9.07 -11.58
N PRO A 21 -1.58 -9.07 -12.67
CA PRO A 21 -0.61 -8.02 -12.95
C PRO A 21 -1.26 -6.63 -12.88
N LEU A 22 -0.76 -5.79 -11.97
CA LEU A 22 -1.27 -4.43 -11.81
C LEU A 22 -0.52 -3.48 -12.74
N SER A 23 -1.28 -2.72 -13.54
CA SER A 23 -0.75 -1.60 -14.33
C SER A 23 -1.16 -0.28 -13.68
N LEU A 24 -0.23 0.68 -13.58
CA LEU A 24 -0.47 2.03 -13.05
C LEU A 24 -1.26 2.91 -14.03
N ARG A 25 -2.47 2.49 -14.36
CA ARG A 25 -3.39 3.30 -15.18
C ARG A 25 -3.84 4.52 -14.39
N THR A 26 -4.27 5.57 -15.08
CA THR A 26 -4.76 6.83 -14.50
C THR A 26 -5.82 6.61 -13.40
N LYS A 27 -6.70 5.62 -13.58
CA LYS A 27 -7.70 5.24 -12.57
C LYS A 27 -7.07 4.76 -11.27
N VAL A 28 -6.10 3.83 -11.34
CA VAL A 28 -5.39 3.28 -10.18
C VAL A 28 -4.60 4.38 -9.48
N MET A 29 -3.89 5.22 -10.24
CA MET A 29 -3.14 6.35 -9.68
C MET A 29 -4.04 7.35 -8.93
N ARG A 30 -5.26 7.57 -9.41
CA ARG A 30 -6.25 8.41 -8.73
C ARG A 30 -6.71 7.79 -7.42
N GLU A 31 -7.00 6.49 -7.41
CA GLU A 31 -7.39 5.75 -6.20
C GLU A 31 -6.26 5.75 -5.15
N LEU A 32 -5.01 5.53 -5.57
CA LEU A 32 -3.84 5.61 -4.69
C LEU A 32 -3.64 7.03 -4.11
N ARG A 33 -3.94 8.07 -4.88
CA ARG A 33 -3.91 9.45 -4.39
C ARG A 33 -4.98 9.68 -3.32
N GLN A 34 -6.21 9.21 -3.55
CA GLN A 34 -7.27 9.29 -2.54
C GLN A 34 -6.90 8.55 -1.25
N LEU A 35 -6.28 7.37 -1.36
CA LEU A 35 -5.76 6.64 -0.19
C LEU A 35 -4.66 7.41 0.55
N LYS A 36 -3.76 8.07 -0.18
CA LYS A 36 -2.71 8.90 0.42
C LYS A 36 -3.26 10.10 1.19
N ASP A 37 -4.37 10.67 0.72
CA ASP A 37 -5.01 11.82 1.35
C ASP A 37 -5.90 11.41 2.55
N LEU A 38 -6.22 10.12 2.70
CA LEU A 38 -7.00 9.61 3.82
C LEU A 38 -6.17 9.59 5.10
N ARG A 39 -6.55 10.44 6.06
CA ARG A 39 -5.98 10.47 7.41
C ARG A 39 -7.11 10.41 8.43
N HIS A 40 -7.17 9.31 9.18
CA HIS A 40 -8.21 9.07 10.17
C HIS A 40 -7.64 8.23 11.33
N GLU A 41 -8.05 8.50 12.56
CA GLU A 41 -7.53 7.83 13.78
C GLU A 41 -7.66 6.30 13.75
N ASN A 42 -8.69 5.78 13.07
CA ASN A 42 -8.98 4.35 12.97
C ASN A 42 -8.50 3.71 11.65
N VAL A 43 -7.66 4.40 10.87
CA VAL A 43 -7.16 3.90 9.58
C VAL A 43 -5.66 4.14 9.50
N ASN A 44 -4.89 3.05 9.34
CA ASN A 44 -3.44 3.15 9.14
C ASN A 44 -3.12 3.98 7.91
N THR A 45 -2.17 4.91 8.04
CA THR A 45 -1.76 5.81 6.97
C THR A 45 -1.18 5.03 5.80
N PHE A 46 -1.68 5.30 4.60
CA PHE A 46 -1.13 4.72 3.38
C PHE A 46 0.21 5.40 3.02
N ILE A 47 1.28 4.61 2.88
CA ILE A 47 2.61 5.09 2.49
C ILE A 47 2.78 5.03 0.97
N GLY A 48 2.44 3.88 0.37
CA GLY A 48 2.71 3.63 -1.03
C GLY A 48 2.35 2.23 -1.50
N ILE A 49 2.60 1.97 -2.78
CA ILE A 49 2.36 0.67 -3.40
C ILE A 49 3.67 0.10 -3.95
N PHE A 50 3.91 -1.18 -3.69
CA PHE A 50 4.90 -1.98 -4.38
C PHE A 50 4.23 -2.71 -5.54
N ILE A 51 4.79 -2.57 -6.74
CA ILE A 51 4.24 -3.21 -7.94
C ILE A 51 5.28 -4.18 -8.47
N ASP A 52 4.97 -5.45 -8.30
CA ASP A 52 5.64 -6.55 -8.96
C ASP A 52 4.66 -7.21 -9.94
N GLN A 53 5.21 -7.86 -10.98
CA GLN A 53 4.41 -8.51 -12.01
C GLN A 53 3.55 -9.65 -11.46
N LYS A 54 3.94 -10.25 -10.33
CA LYS A 54 3.27 -11.41 -9.76
C LYS A 54 2.47 -11.10 -8.50
N SER A 55 2.91 -10.12 -7.71
CA SER A 55 2.23 -9.81 -6.46
C SER A 55 2.41 -8.37 -6.00
N PRO A 56 1.52 -7.46 -6.43
CA PRO A 56 1.51 -6.09 -5.92
C PRO A 56 1.10 -6.08 -4.43
N ALA A 57 1.57 -5.07 -3.70
CA ALA A 57 1.28 -4.92 -2.28
C ALA A 57 1.13 -3.45 -1.89
N LEU A 58 0.21 -3.16 -0.99
CA LEU A 58 0.06 -1.85 -0.38
C LEU A 58 0.90 -1.78 0.90
N ILE A 59 1.50 -0.63 1.15
CA ILE A 59 2.37 -0.36 2.29
C ILE A 59 1.68 0.69 3.15
N PHE A 60 1.56 0.39 4.44
CA PHE A 60 0.97 1.27 5.44
C PHE A 60 1.94 1.50 6.59
N GLU A 61 1.76 2.61 7.29
CA GLU A 61 2.41 2.81 8.58
C GLU A 61 2.01 1.67 9.54
N TYR A 62 2.97 1.24 10.35
CA TYR A 62 2.71 0.24 11.37
C TYR A 62 2.09 0.90 12.61
N GLY A 63 0.94 0.38 13.05
CA GLY A 63 0.15 0.86 14.18
C GLY A 63 -0.78 -0.22 14.68
#